data_AF-A0A522SFJ2-F1
#
_entry.id   AF-A0A522SFJ2-F1
#
_cell.length_a   1.000
_cell.length_b   1.000
_cell.length_c   1.000
_cell.angle_alpha   90.00
_cell.angle_beta   90.00
_cell.angle_gamma   90.00
#
_symmetry.space_group_name_H-M   'P 1'
#
loop_
_entity.id
_entity.type
_entity.pdbx_description
1 polymer ?
#
loop_
_entity_poly.entity_id
_entity_poly.type
_entity_poly.pdbx_seq_one_letter_code
_entity_poly.pdbx_strand_id
1 'polypeptide(L)'
;MYVPKERATTPAHVLQARVELGKKLRAMYRSLGWSRADCGKFFHTSERTLRNWEAGRNAIPYAAFKLLRIRSYLELPGSAWRGWSISRGKLCTPEGHLLDPNDARWWVSRSCSAAHCQPASRFSPVFSTTFTVRDQETC
;
A
#
# COMPACT_ATOMS: atom_id res chain seq x y z
N MET A 1 10.72 -34.43 31.70
CA MET A 1 9.53 -34.88 30.94
C MET A 1 8.88 -33.66 30.33
N TYR A 2 8.69 -33.60 29.01
CA TYR A 2 7.96 -32.50 28.38
C TYR A 2 6.46 -32.78 28.52
N VAL A 3 5.73 -31.90 29.22
CA VAL A 3 4.27 -31.94 29.26
C VAL A 3 3.74 -31.17 28.05
N PRO A 4 3.08 -31.82 27.09
CA PRO A 4 2.48 -31.11 25.97
C PRO A 4 1.37 -30.21 26.51
N LYS A 5 1.46 -28.92 26.19
CA LYS A 5 0.40 -27.96 26.54
C LYS A 5 -0.82 -28.29 25.67
N GLU A 6 -1.92 -28.64 26.31
CA GLU A 6 -3.20 -28.84 25.64
C GLU A 6 -3.58 -27.54 24.93
N ARG A 7 -3.82 -27.60 23.62
CA ARG A 7 -4.14 -26.39 22.85
C ARG A 7 -5.58 -26.05 23.14
N ALA A 8 -5.82 -24.91 23.77
CA ALA A 8 -7.16 -24.37 23.95
C ALA A 8 -7.91 -24.37 22.62
N THR A 9 -9.05 -25.04 22.58
CA THR A 9 -9.89 -25.12 21.38
C THR A 9 -10.51 -23.75 21.16
N THR A 10 -10.29 -23.16 19.99
CA THR A 10 -10.89 -21.86 19.65
C THR A 10 -12.41 -22.06 19.47
N PRO A 11 -13.27 -21.20 20.04
CA PRO A 11 -14.72 -21.32 19.89
C PRO A 11 -15.17 -21.18 18.44
N ALA A 12 -16.24 -21.89 18.08
CA ALA A 12 -16.70 -22.03 16.69
C ALA A 12 -16.99 -20.69 16.00
N HIS A 13 -17.61 -19.72 16.69
CA HIS A 13 -17.92 -18.41 16.12
C HIS A 13 -16.66 -17.63 15.71
N VAL A 14 -15.56 -17.76 16.46
CA VAL A 14 -14.27 -17.13 16.11
C VAL A 14 -13.66 -17.80 14.89
N LEU A 15 -13.80 -19.13 14.75
CA LEU A 15 -13.35 -19.84 13.56
C LEU A 15 -14.12 -19.38 12.32
N GLN A 16 -15.44 -19.21 12.42
CA GLN A 16 -16.25 -18.66 11.34
C GLN A 16 -15.79 -17.25 10.95
N ALA A 17 -15.57 -16.36 11.93
CA ALA A 17 -15.05 -15.02 11.67
C ALA A 17 -13.68 -15.04 10.95
N ARG A 18 -12.79 -15.98 11.32
CA ARG A 18 -11.48 -16.15 10.65
C ARG A 18 -11.62 -16.63 9.21
N VAL A 19 -12.53 -17.56 8.94
CA VAL A 19 -12.83 -18.03 7.58
C VAL A 19 -13.36 -16.89 6.72
N GLU A 20 -14.25 -16.04 7.25
CA GLU A 20 -14.73 -14.86 6.55
C GLU A 20 -13.62 -13.85 6.25
N LEU A 21 -12.70 -13.63 7.20
CA LEU A 21 -11.51 -12.81 6.94
C LEU A 21 -10.61 -13.45 5.86
N GLY A 22 -10.43 -14.77 5.88
CA GLY A 22 -9.69 -15.49 4.85
C GLY A 22 -10.29 -15.31 3.44
N LYS A 23 -11.63 -15.38 3.33
CA LYS A 23 -12.35 -15.09 2.08
C LYS A 23 -12.15 -13.65 1.61
N LYS A 24 -12.23 -12.67 2.52
CA LYS A 24 -11.99 -11.24 2.21
C LYS A 24 -10.55 -11.00 1.73
N LEU A 25 -9.56 -11.59 2.41
CA LEU A 25 -8.16 -11.53 2.00
C LEU A 25 -7.98 -12.04 0.57
N ARG A 26 -8.59 -13.20 0.28
CA ARG A 26 -8.58 -13.81 -1.06
C ARG A 26 -9.22 -12.92 -2.11
N ALA A 27 -10.36 -12.31 -1.81
CA ALA A 27 -11.00 -11.39 -2.75
C ALA A 27 -10.10 -10.18 -3.09
N MET A 28 -9.44 -9.59 -2.09
CA MET A 28 -8.59 -8.40 -2.28
C MET A 28 -7.36 -8.65 -3.16
N TYR A 29 -6.57 -9.69 -2.87
CA TYR A 29 -5.39 -9.93 -3.72
C TYR A 29 -5.80 -10.42 -5.12
N ARG A 30 -6.97 -11.08 -5.27
CA ARG A 30 -7.50 -11.46 -6.58
C ARG A 30 -7.99 -10.27 -7.40
N SER A 31 -8.58 -9.25 -6.77
CA SER A 31 -8.93 -8.01 -7.48
C SER A 31 -7.70 -7.24 -7.98
N LEU A 32 -6.54 -7.46 -7.35
CA LEU A 32 -5.24 -6.96 -7.81
C LEU A 32 -4.61 -7.81 -8.94
N GLY A 33 -5.26 -8.92 -9.33
CA GLY A 33 -4.73 -9.86 -10.32
C GLY A 33 -3.64 -10.80 -9.78
N TRP A 34 -3.41 -10.86 -8.47
CA TRP A 34 -2.30 -11.62 -7.89
C TRP A 34 -2.65 -13.10 -7.71
N SER A 35 -1.65 -13.95 -7.95
CA SER A 35 -1.67 -15.34 -7.50
C SER A 35 -1.31 -15.44 -6.01
N ARG A 36 -1.51 -16.62 -5.41
CA ARG A 36 -1.08 -16.86 -4.01
C ARG A 36 0.44 -16.75 -3.85
N ALA A 37 1.20 -17.15 -4.87
CA ALA A 37 2.65 -17.05 -4.86
C ALA A 37 3.10 -15.58 -4.84
N ASP A 38 2.48 -14.72 -5.65
CA ASP A 38 2.82 -13.29 -5.70
C ASP A 38 2.46 -12.58 -4.39
N CYS A 39 1.30 -12.92 -3.82
CA CYS A 39 0.90 -12.45 -2.50
C CYS A 39 1.86 -12.91 -1.40
N GLY A 40 2.38 -14.14 -1.49
CA GLY A 40 3.39 -14.68 -0.58
C GLY A 40 4.71 -13.93 -0.66
N LYS A 41 5.17 -13.59 -1.87
CA LYS A 41 6.37 -12.75 -2.08
C LYS A 41 6.19 -11.37 -1.47
N PHE A 42 5.02 -10.74 -1.64
CA PHE A 42 4.72 -9.42 -1.09
C PHE A 42 4.73 -9.39 0.44
N PHE A 43 4.20 -10.44 1.09
CA PHE A 43 4.18 -10.54 2.55
C PHE A 43 5.43 -11.19 3.14
N HIS A 44 6.39 -11.62 2.32
CA HIS A 44 7.52 -12.45 2.73
C HIS A 44 7.09 -13.69 3.52
N THR A 45 6.02 -14.34 3.07
CA THR A 45 5.40 -15.48 3.75
C THR A 45 5.19 -16.64 2.77
N SER A 46 5.28 -17.87 3.26
CA SER A 46 5.07 -19.06 2.43
C SER A 46 3.60 -19.26 2.02
N GLU A 47 3.38 -19.92 0.88
CA GLU A 47 2.04 -20.26 0.42
C GLU A 47 1.26 -21.14 1.41
N ARG A 48 1.97 -21.98 2.18
CA ARG A 48 1.38 -22.80 3.24
C ARG A 48 0.70 -21.92 4.29
N THR A 49 1.38 -20.85 4.73
CA THR A 49 0.84 -19.93 5.73
C THR A 49 -0.37 -19.18 5.18
N LEU A 50 -0.32 -18.73 3.93
CA LEU A 50 -1.48 -18.11 3.26
C LEU A 50 -2.67 -19.08 3.17
N ARG A 51 -2.44 -20.35 2.83
CA ARG A 51 -3.50 -21.37 2.81
C ARG A 51 -4.11 -21.59 4.18
N ASN A 52 -3.30 -21.56 5.25
CA ASN A 52 -3.78 -21.68 6.63
C ASN A 52 -4.59 -20.46 7.07
N TRP A 53 -4.25 -19.26 6.58
CA TRP A 53 -5.01 -18.03 6.78
C TRP A 53 -6.35 -18.06 6.05
N GLU A 54 -6.35 -18.46 4.77
CA GLU A 54 -7.58 -18.62 3.97
C GLU A 54 -8.55 -19.63 4.59
N ALA A 55 -8.01 -20.73 5.14
CA ALA A 55 -8.80 -21.76 5.82
C ALA A 55 -9.20 -21.39 7.26
N GLY A 56 -8.77 -20.23 7.78
CA GLY A 56 -9.07 -19.78 9.15
C GLY A 56 -8.39 -20.59 10.27
N ARG A 57 -7.44 -21.47 9.94
CA ARG A 57 -6.69 -22.28 10.92
C ARG A 57 -5.80 -21.41 11.79
N ASN A 58 -5.14 -20.44 11.18
CA ASN A 58 -4.32 -19.45 11.86
C ASN A 58 -4.96 -18.06 11.74
N ALA A 59 -4.85 -17.26 12.79
CA ALA A 59 -5.28 -15.87 12.75
C ALA A 59 -4.44 -15.07 11.74
N ILE A 60 -5.10 -14.20 10.98
CA ILE A 60 -4.46 -13.34 10.00
C ILE A 60 -3.88 -12.14 10.74
N PRO A 61 -2.57 -11.84 10.60
CA PRO A 61 -1.99 -10.63 11.18
C PRO A 61 -2.67 -9.38 10.61
N TYR A 62 -3.00 -8.41 11.47
CA TYR A 62 -3.62 -7.15 11.04
C TYR A 62 -2.76 -6.39 10.00
N ALA A 63 -1.43 -6.49 10.11
CA ALA A 63 -0.49 -5.90 9.16
C ALA A 63 -0.72 -6.39 7.72
N ALA A 64 -1.04 -7.67 7.50
CA ALA A 64 -1.28 -8.22 6.17
C ALA A 64 -2.50 -7.56 5.49
N PHE A 65 -3.58 -7.37 6.25
CA PHE A 65 -4.76 -6.64 5.78
C PHE A 65 -4.45 -5.18 5.47
N LYS A 66 -3.71 -4.50 6.36
CA LYS A 66 -3.38 -3.09 6.20
C LYS A 66 -2.53 -2.85 4.95
N LEU A 67 -1.52 -3.69 4.73
CA LEU A 67 -0.65 -3.61 3.56
C LEU A 67 -1.44 -3.82 2.25
N LEU A 68 -2.37 -4.78 2.21
CA LEU A 68 -3.22 -4.97 1.04
C LEU A 68 -4.15 -3.78 0.79
N ARG A 69 -4.68 -3.14 1.83
CA ARG A 69 -5.54 -1.96 1.68
C ARG A 69 -4.75 -0.76 1.17
N ILE A 70 -3.56 -0.52 1.70
CA ILE A 70 -2.65 0.52 1.19
C ILE A 70 -2.28 0.24 -0.27
N ARG A 71 -1.97 -1.03 -0.59
CA ARG A 71 -1.63 -1.43 -1.95
C ARG A 71 -2.81 -1.30 -2.93
N SER A 72 -4.03 -1.52 -2.44
CA SER A 72 -5.27 -1.35 -3.21
C SER A 72 -5.76 0.10 -3.23
N TYR A 73 -4.95 1.05 -2.74
CA TYR A 73 -5.29 2.47 -2.61
C TYR A 73 -6.52 2.76 -1.74
N LEU A 74 -7.00 1.79 -0.96
CA LEU A 74 -8.17 1.94 -0.11
C LEU A 74 -7.88 2.77 1.15
N GLU A 75 -6.62 2.84 1.57
CA GLU A 75 -6.17 3.65 2.71
C GLU A 75 -4.86 4.36 2.36
N LEU A 76 -4.75 5.64 2.73
CA LEU A 76 -3.56 6.45 2.51
C LEU A 76 -2.62 6.38 3.73
N PRO A 77 -1.30 6.24 3.53
CA PRO A 77 -0.35 6.17 4.64
C PRO A 77 -0.07 7.55 5.25
N GLY A 78 0.09 7.60 6.58
CA GLY A 78 0.46 8.81 7.32
C GLY A 78 -0.62 9.30 8.28
N SER A 79 -0.22 9.97 9.36
CA SER A 79 -1.16 10.52 10.36
C SER A 79 -2.07 11.61 9.78
N ALA A 80 -1.55 12.41 8.85
CA ALA A 80 -2.28 13.46 8.15
C ALA A 80 -3.45 12.93 7.30
N TRP A 81 -3.36 11.68 6.84
CA TRP A 81 -4.34 11.05 5.97
C TRP A 81 -5.30 10.11 6.73
N ARG A 82 -5.34 10.21 8.06
CA ARG A 82 -6.22 9.36 8.88
C ARG A 82 -7.69 9.65 8.55
N GLY A 83 -8.43 8.59 8.23
CA GLY A 83 -9.86 8.70 7.85
C GLY A 83 -10.08 9.06 6.38
N TRP A 84 -9.03 9.36 5.63
CA TRP A 84 -9.10 9.53 4.19
C TRP A 84 -9.00 8.18 3.48
N SER A 85 -9.84 7.96 2.47
CA SER A 85 -9.84 6.71 1.69
C SER A 85 -10.16 7.00 0.23
N ILE A 86 -9.60 6.25 -0.72
CA ILE A 86 -10.01 6.33 -2.12
C ILE A 86 -11.04 5.23 -2.38
N SER A 87 -12.20 5.61 -2.90
CA SER A 87 -13.26 4.69 -3.27
C SER A 87 -13.82 5.05 -4.64
N ARG A 88 -13.89 4.08 -5.56
CA ARG A 88 -14.43 4.25 -6.91
C ARG A 88 -13.79 5.41 -7.70
N GLY A 89 -12.49 5.64 -7.50
CA GLY A 89 -11.75 6.74 -8.15
C GLY A 89 -11.98 8.13 -7.55
N LYS A 90 -12.74 8.24 -6.44
CA LYS A 90 -12.99 9.48 -5.71
C LYS A 90 -12.28 9.47 -4.37
N LEU A 91 -11.77 10.61 -3.95
CA LEU A 91 -11.15 10.77 -2.64
C LEU A 91 -12.24 11.04 -1.61
N CYS A 92 -12.41 10.13 -0.66
CA CYS A 92 -13.36 10.28 0.44
C CYS A 92 -12.67 10.98 1.59
N THR A 93 -13.28 12.09 2.02
CA THR A 93 -12.91 12.79 3.26
C THR A 93 -13.39 11.98 4.48
N PRO A 94 -12.78 12.18 5.66
CA PRO A 94 -13.23 11.55 6.90
C PRO A 94 -14.68 11.90 7.26
N GLU A 95 -15.18 13.04 6.80
CA GLU A 95 -16.58 13.49 6.99
C GLU A 95 -17.56 12.87 5.98
N GLY A 96 -17.08 12.01 5.07
CA GLY A 96 -17.90 11.30 4.10
C GLY A 96 -18.16 12.04 2.78
N HIS A 97 -17.57 13.22 2.57
CA HIS A 97 -17.63 13.88 1.27
C HIS A 97 -16.72 13.20 0.24
N LEU A 98 -17.25 13.04 -0.98
CA LEU A 98 -16.52 12.50 -2.12
C LEU A 98 -15.97 13.64 -2.96
N LEU A 99 -14.66 13.72 -3.09
CA LEU A 99 -13.96 14.67 -3.95
C LEU A 99 -13.64 13.98 -5.28
N ASP A 100 -14.16 14.54 -6.37
CA ASP A 100 -13.83 14.09 -7.72
C ASP A 100 -12.43 14.62 -8.12
N PRO A 101 -11.59 13.83 -8.79
CA PRO A 101 -10.30 14.31 -9.29
C PRO A 101 -10.42 15.55 -10.19
N ASN A 102 -11.52 15.69 -10.93
CA ASN A 102 -11.75 16.88 -11.77
C ASN A 102 -12.01 18.14 -10.93
N ASP A 103 -12.63 17.99 -9.76
CA ASP A 103 -12.83 19.10 -8.81
C ASP A 103 -11.51 19.52 -8.17
N ALA A 104 -10.53 18.64 -8.04
CA ALA A 104 -9.20 19.06 -7.55
C ALA A 104 -8.40 19.86 -8.61
N ARG A 105 -8.78 19.78 -9.89
CA ARG A 105 -8.04 20.41 -11.00
C ARG A 105 -8.10 21.94 -10.95
N TRP A 106 -9.20 22.51 -10.44
CA TRP A 106 -9.32 23.97 -10.29
C TRP A 106 -8.47 24.52 -9.13
N TRP A 107 -8.13 23.70 -8.12
CA TRP A 107 -7.20 24.10 -7.05
C TRP A 107 -5.80 24.36 -7.60
N VAL A 108 -5.32 23.48 -8.50
CA VAL A 108 -4.00 23.61 -9.14
C VAL A 108 -3.97 24.77 -10.14
N SER A 109 -5.06 25.03 -10.87
CA SER A 109 -5.09 26.17 -11.80
C SER A 109 -5.04 27.52 -11.09
N ARG A 110 -5.63 27.64 -9.89
CA ARG A 110 -5.52 28.88 -9.08
C ARG A 110 -4.12 29.08 -8.50
N SER A 111 -3.46 28.03 -8.01
CA SER A 111 -2.10 28.14 -7.48
C SER A 111 -1.06 28.32 -8.59
N CYS A 112 -1.27 27.76 -9.79
CA CYS A 112 -0.40 28.01 -10.95
C CYS A 112 -0.62 29.36 -11.64
N SER A 113 -1.68 30.12 -11.33
CA SER A 113 -1.95 31.39 -12.01
C SER A 113 -1.22 32.61 -11.42
N ALA A 114 -0.48 32.48 -10.31
CA ALA A 114 0.11 33.67 -9.66
C ALA A 114 1.38 33.44 -8.81
N ALA A 115 2.18 32.39 -9.05
CA ALA A 115 3.44 32.21 -8.33
C ALA A 115 4.62 32.05 -9.28
N HIS A 116 5.23 33.20 -9.61
CA HIS A 116 6.68 33.33 -9.71
C HIS A 116 7.38 32.35 -10.67
N CYS A 117 7.15 32.50 -11.98
CA CYS A 117 8.23 32.26 -12.94
C CYS A 117 9.34 33.28 -12.66
N GLN A 118 10.23 33.00 -11.70
CA GLN A 118 11.58 33.54 -11.78
C GLN A 118 12.24 32.81 -12.96
N PRO A 119 12.60 33.49 -14.06
CA PRO A 119 13.45 32.87 -15.04
C PRO A 119 14.75 32.50 -14.34
N ALA A 120 15.14 31.23 -14.43
CA ALA A 120 16.45 30.75 -14.02
C ALA A 120 17.52 31.35 -14.94
N SER A 121 17.84 32.64 -14.75
CA SER A 121 18.90 33.36 -15.47
C SER A 121 19.86 34.03 -14.48
N ARG A 122 20.43 33.23 -13.57
CA ARG A 122 21.71 33.59 -12.93
C ARG A 122 22.45 32.38 -12.35
N PHE A 123 22.76 31.39 -13.18
CA PHE A 123 23.96 30.58 -12.95
C PHE A 123 25.12 31.31 -13.64
N SER A 124 25.90 32.07 -12.87
CA SER A 124 27.19 32.57 -13.34
C SER A 124 28.16 31.40 -13.39
N PRO A 125 28.88 31.18 -14.50
CA PRO A 125 29.95 30.19 -14.55
C PRO A 125 31.19 30.83 -13.95
N VAL A 126 31.61 30.38 -12.77
CA VAL A 126 33.00 30.55 -12.33
C VAL A 126 33.64 29.16 -12.40
N PHE A 127 34.35 28.97 -13.49
CA PHE A 127 35.50 28.09 -13.66
C PHE A 127 36.10 27.58 -12.33
N SER A 128 36.21 26.26 -12.15
CA SER A 128 37.51 25.60 -12.26
C SER A 128 37.39 24.07 -12.34
N THR A 129 37.63 23.54 -13.53
CA THR A 129 38.67 22.56 -13.86
C THR A 129 38.67 21.17 -13.17
N THR A 130 38.42 20.18 -14.04
CA THR A 130 38.90 18.78 -14.07
C THR A 130 38.45 17.79 -12.98
N PHE A 131 37.47 16.95 -13.35
CA PHE A 131 37.58 15.53 -13.09
C PHE A 131 37.31 14.77 -14.40
N THR A 132 38.36 14.20 -14.97
CA THR A 132 38.30 13.37 -16.17
C THR A 132 37.70 12.01 -15.83
N VAL A 133 36.55 11.67 -16.41
CA VAL A 133 36.17 10.27 -16.61
C VAL A 133 36.45 9.97 -18.08
N ARG A 134 37.55 9.25 -18.32
CA ARG A 134 37.85 8.60 -19.58
C ARG A 134 37.67 7.10 -19.39
N ASP A 135 36.82 6.55 -20.25
CA ASP A 135 36.87 5.22 -20.89
C ASP A 135 37.00 3.97 -20.02
N GLN A 136 35.99 3.10 -20.18
CA GLN A 136 36.11 1.68 -20.51
C GLN A 136 34.71 1.24 -20.99
N GLU A 137 34.44 1.31 -22.29
CA GLU A 137 34.64 0.26 -23.30
C GLU A 137 33.66 -0.92 -23.19
N THR A 138 32.80 -0.96 -24.20
CA THR A 138 32.19 -2.12 -24.88
C THR A 138 33.00 -3.43 -24.80
N CYS A 139 32.35 -4.49 -24.28
CA CYS A 139 32.05 -5.75 -24.97
C CYS A 139 31.08 -6.58 -24.13
#